data_AF-E2ARB6-F1
#
_entry.id   AF-E2ARB6-F1
#
_cell.length_a   1.000
_cell.length_b   1.000
_cell.length_c   1.000
_cell.angle_alpha   90.00
_cell.angle_beta   90.00
_cell.angle_gamma   90.00
#
_symmetry.space_group_name_H-M   'P 1'
#
loop_
_entity.id
_entity.type
_entity.pdbx_description
1 polymer ?
#
loop_
_entity_poly.entity_id
_entity_poly.type
_entity_poly.pdbx_seq_one_letter_code
_entity_poly.pdbx_strand_id
1 'polypeptide(L)'
;EMTDGLITSQAFVFFVAGFETSSSAMSHALYELALNQQIQDMLREEIQEYVKHGNNLTYEKIKKMNYLDKVFKGTSFKKKISN
;
A
#
# COMPACT_ATOMS: atom_id res chain seq x y z
N GLU A 1 -0.28 37.20 -10.36
CA GLU A 1 0.67 36.23 -10.93
C GLU A 1 0.86 35.08 -9.97
N MET A 2 1.04 33.86 -10.48
CA MET A 2 1.62 32.79 -9.65
C MET A 2 3.11 33.07 -9.54
N THR A 3 3.57 33.42 -8.35
CA THR A 3 5.00 33.56 -8.08
C THR A 3 5.61 32.18 -7.83
N ASP A 4 6.88 31.99 -8.18
CA ASP A 4 7.60 30.73 -7.96
C ASP A 4 7.54 30.29 -6.49
N GLY A 5 7.51 31.24 -5.54
CA GLY A 5 7.34 30.98 -4.12
C GLY A 5 5.98 30.34 -3.78
N LEU A 6 4.88 30.83 -4.37
CA LEU A 6 3.55 30.25 -4.18
C LEU A 6 3.44 28.85 -4.78
N ILE A 7 4.02 28.62 -5.96
CA ILE A 7 4.04 27.28 -6.60
C ILE A 7 4.84 26.31 -5.74
N THR A 8 6.01 26.72 -5.25
CA THR A 8 6.89 25.89 -4.41
C THR A 8 6.22 25.55 -3.08
N SER A 9 5.61 26.53 -2.40
CA SER A 9 4.91 26.28 -1.13
C SER A 9 3.75 25.32 -1.32
N GLN A 10 2.98 25.46 -2.41
CA GLN A 10 1.84 24.61 -2.67
C GLN A 10 2.26 23.18 -3.04
N ALA A 11 3.33 23.01 -3.81
CA ALA A 11 3.92 21.70 -4.09
C ALA A 11 4.38 20.99 -2.81
N PHE A 12 4.99 21.71 -1.87
CA PHE A 12 5.38 21.16 -0.57
C PHE A 12 4.17 20.71 0.25
N VAL A 13 3.10 21.51 0.32
CA VAL A 13 1.86 21.13 1.02
C VAL A 13 1.26 19.85 0.42
N PHE A 14 1.20 19.75 -0.91
CA PHE A 14 0.69 18.53 -1.56
C PHE A 14 1.57 17.31 -1.29
N PHE A 15 2.89 17.49 -1.29
CA PHE A 15 3.82 16.42 -0.97
C PHE A 15 3.61 15.91 0.47
N VAL A 16 3.57 16.81 1.46
CA VAL A 16 3.41 16.44 2.87
C VAL A 16 2.06 15.76 3.10
N ALA A 17 0.97 16.33 2.59
CA ALA A 17 -0.36 15.76 2.74
C ALA A 17 -0.48 14.35 2.12
N GLY A 18 0.11 14.14 0.93
CA GLY A 18 0.14 12.84 0.27
C GLY A 18 1.08 11.84 0.96
N PHE A 19 2.21 12.30 1.48
CA PHE A 19 3.21 11.48 2.15
C PHE A 19 2.73 10.97 3.51
N GLU A 20 2.23 11.86 4.38
CA GLU A 20 1.81 11.49 5.74
C GLU A 20 0.67 10.45 5.71
N THR A 21 -0.34 10.68 4.88
CA THR A 21 -1.48 9.76 4.74
C THR A 21 -1.06 8.41 4.18
N SER A 22 -0.24 8.39 3.12
CA SER A 22 0.23 7.15 2.50
C SER A 22 1.18 6.37 3.41
N SER A 23 2.12 7.05 4.07
CA SER A 23 3.10 6.43 4.98
C SER A 23 2.42 5.86 6.23
N SER A 24 1.42 6.54 6.78
CA SER A 24 0.61 6.03 7.89
C SER A 24 -0.17 4.78 7.47
N ALA A 25 -0.86 4.82 6.32
CA ALA A 25 -1.59 3.66 5.80
C ALA A 25 -0.69 2.43 5.58
N MET A 26 0.50 2.62 4.98
CA MET A 26 1.48 1.55 4.82
C MET A 26 1.99 1.02 6.17
N SER A 27 2.25 1.91 7.14
CA SER A 27 2.72 1.53 8.47
C SER A 27 1.69 0.66 9.21
N HIS A 28 0.41 1.05 9.17
CA HIS A 28 -0.67 0.26 9.73
C HIS A 28 -0.81 -1.12 9.05
N ALA A 29 -0.76 -1.16 7.72
CA ALA A 29 -0.84 -2.43 6.99
C ALA A 29 0.33 -3.37 7.34
N LEU A 30 1.56 -2.84 7.42
CA LEU A 30 2.74 -3.61 7.81
C LEU A 30 2.68 -4.09 9.26
N TYR A 31 2.16 -3.26 10.16
CA TYR A 31 1.95 -3.61 11.56
C TYR A 31 0.98 -4.80 11.70
N GLU A 32 -0.18 -4.73 11.04
CA GLU A 32 -1.16 -5.81 11.05
C GLU A 32 -0.61 -7.10 10.43
N LEU A 33 0.21 -6.99 9.38
CA LEU A 33 0.91 -8.14 8.78
C LEU A 33 1.91 -8.77 9.76
N ALA A 34 2.67 -7.96 10.50
CA ALA A 34 3.62 -8.46 11.49
C ALA A 34 2.93 -9.22 12.63
N LEU A 35 1.70 -8.83 12.99
CA LEU A 35 0.89 -9.55 13.98
C LEU A 35 0.21 -10.81 13.42
N ASN A 36 0.10 -10.94 12.10
CA ASN A 36 -0.65 -12.00 11.43
C ASN A 36 0.20 -12.72 10.38
N GLN A 37 1.17 -13.54 10.82
CA GLN A 37 2.12 -14.25 9.96
C GLN A 37 1.45 -15.03 8.82
N GLN A 38 0.34 -15.72 9.09
CA GLN A 38 -0.41 -16.45 8.06
C GLN A 38 -0.94 -15.54 6.92
N ILE A 39 -1.41 -14.33 7.25
CA ILE A 39 -1.86 -13.36 6.25
C ILE A 39 -0.67 -12.82 5.46
N GLN A 40 0.45 -12.59 6.15
CA GLN A 40 1.69 -12.17 5.51
C GLN A 40 2.22 -13.22 4.52
N ASP A 41 2.17 -14.50 4.88
CA ASP A 41 2.64 -15.57 4.02
C ASP A 41 1.76 -15.74 2.78
N MET A 42 0.42 -15.72 2.93
CA MET A 42 -0.51 -15.73 1.79
C MET A 42 -0.32 -14.52 0.86
N LEU A 43 -0.11 -13.32 1.41
CA LEU A 43 0.18 -12.14 0.59
C LEU A 43 1.51 -12.28 -0.15
N ARG A 44 2.54 -12.80 0.54
CA ARG A 44 3.86 -13.02 -0.07
C ARG A 44 3.76 -14.03 -1.20
N GLU A 45 2.98 -15.10 -1.06
CA GLU A 45 2.71 -16.06 -2.13
C GLU A 45 2.11 -15.38 -3.36
N GLU A 46 1.04 -14.59 -3.20
CA GLU A 46 0.45 -13.83 -4.32
C GLU A 46 1.50 -12.93 -5.00
N ILE A 47 2.26 -12.15 -4.23
CA ILE A 47 3.30 -11.26 -4.80
C ILE A 47 4.35 -12.07 -5.57
N GLN A 48 4.78 -13.22 -5.02
CA GLN A 48 5.78 -14.08 -5.64
C GLN A 48 5.30 -14.68 -6.96
N GLU A 49 4.01 -15.01 -7.11
CA GLU A 49 3.45 -15.48 -8.38
C GLU A 49 3.63 -14.44 -9.50
N TYR A 50 3.35 -13.16 -9.20
CA TYR A 50 3.49 -12.08 -10.18
C TYR A 50 4.96 -11.70 -10.47
N VAL A 51 5.84 -11.83 -9.47
CA VAL A 51 7.28 -11.54 -9.61
C VAL A 51 7.99 -12.65 -10.38
N LYS A 52 7.71 -13.92 -10.09
CA LYS A 52 8.31 -15.07 -10.78
C LYS A 52 7.91 -15.17 -12.24
N HIS A 53 6.72 -14.67 -12.61
CA HIS A 53 6.18 -14.78 -13.97
C HIS A 53 6.41 -13.54 -14.84
N GLY A 54 7.23 -12.59 -14.41
CA GLY A 54 7.77 -11.60 -15.35
C GLY A 54 8.66 -10.57 -14.69
N ASN A 55 9.77 -10.26 -15.39
CA ASN A 55 10.90 -9.46 -14.89
C ASN A 55 10.57 -8.04 -14.38
N ASN A 56 9.34 -7.55 -14.52
CA ASN A 56 8.97 -6.19 -14.10
C ASN A 56 7.69 -6.18 -13.25
N LEU A 57 7.79 -5.59 -12.05
CA LEU A 57 6.66 -5.09 -11.25
C LEU A 57 6.14 -3.82 -11.92
N THR A 58 5.06 -3.95 -12.71
CA THR A 58 4.39 -2.82 -13.34
C THR A 58 3.17 -2.42 -12.54
N TYR A 59 2.74 -1.15 -12.66
CA TYR A 59 1.52 -0.65 -12.03
C TYR A 59 0.31 -1.53 -12.34
N GLU A 60 0.15 -1.93 -13.60
CA GLU A 60 -0.94 -2.80 -14.05
C GLU A 60 -0.91 -4.20 -13.40
N LYS A 61 0.27 -4.74 -13.11
CA LYS A 61 0.38 -6.02 -12.38
C LYS A 61 0.03 -5.86 -10.91
N ILE A 62 0.52 -4.80 -10.26
CA ILE A 62 0.20 -4.50 -8.86
C ILE A 62 -1.32 -4.35 -8.69
N LYS A 63 -1.97 -3.64 -9.61
CA LYS A 63 -3.42 -3.43 -9.59
C LYS A 63 -4.23 -4.73 -9.73
N LYS A 64 -3.64 -5.80 -10.27
CA LYS A 64 -4.27 -7.14 -10.39
C LYS A 64 -4.10 -8.02 -9.14
N MET A 65 -3.27 -7.61 -8.18
CA MET A 65 -3.05 -8.31 -6.92
C MET A 65 -4.25 -8.08 -5.99
N ASN A 66 -5.25 -8.96 -6.08
CA ASN A 66 -6.50 -8.82 -5.36
C ASN A 66 -6.32 -9.00 -3.85
N TYR A 67 -5.39 -9.84 -3.41
CA TYR A 67 -5.11 -10.04 -2.00
C TYR A 67 -4.36 -8.86 -1.40
N LEU A 68 -3.39 -8.30 -2.13
CA LEU A 68 -2.72 -7.04 -1.77
C LEU A 68 -3.73 -5.90 -1.53
N ASP A 69 -4.70 -5.71 -2.43
CA ASP A 69 -5.74 -4.68 -2.27
C ASP A 69 -6.59 -4.92 -1.00
N LYS A 70 -6.95 -6.17 -0.70
CA LYS A 70 -7.70 -6.52 0.53
C LYS A 70 -6.91 -6.29 1.81
N VAL A 71 -5.61 -6.58 1.80
CA VAL A 71 -4.70 -6.31 2.92
C VAL A 71 -4.58 -4.81 3.15
N PHE A 72 -4.33 -4.04 2.08
CA PHE A 72 -4.19 -2.58 2.17
C PHE A 72 -5.47 -1.90 2.66
N LYS A 73 -6.65 -2.39 2.26
CA LYS A 73 -7.96 -1.92 2.75
C LYS A 73 -8.32 -2.42 4.16
N GLY A 74 -7.47 -3.23 4.78
CA GLY A 74 -7.74 -3.81 6.10
C GLY A 74 -8.89 -4.83 6.14
N THR A 75 -9.39 -5.29 4.99
CA THR A 75 -10.58 -6.15 4.91
C THR A 75 -10.31 -7.57 5.40
N SER A 76 -9.11 -8.11 5.11
CA SER A 76 -8.72 -9.46 5.51
C SER A 76 -8.52 -9.62 7.02
N PHE A 77 -8.07 -8.57 7.72
CA PHE A 77 -7.86 -8.58 9.18
C PHE A 77 -9.19 -8.50 9.95
N LYS A 78 -10.13 -7.67 9.48
CA LYS A 78 -11.45 -7.50 10.13
C LYS A 78 -12.29 -8.78 10.19
N LYS A 79 -12.20 -9.64 9.16
CA LYS A 79 -12.89 -10.95 9.16
C LYS A 79 -12.41 -11.88 10.27
N LYS A 80 -11.17 -11.71 10.75
CA LYS A 80 -10.57 -12.55 11.79
C LYS A 80 -10.97 -12.13 13.21
N ILE A 81 -11.37 -10.88 13.40
CA ILE A 81 -11.81 -10.32 14.70
C ILE A 81 -13.31 -10.59 14.96
N SER A 82 -14.08 -10.95 13.91
CA SER A 82 -15.53 -11.17 13.98
C SER A 82 -15.95 -12.65 14.10
N ASN A 83 -14.99 -13.57 14.28
CA ASN A 83 -15.20 -15.00 14.54
C ASN A 83 -14.45 -15.40 15.81
#